data_AF-A0A7Y9DYY7-F1
#
_entry.id   AF-A0A7Y9DYY7-F1
#
_cell.length_a   1.000
_cell.length_b   1.000
_cell.length_c   1.000
_cell.angle_alpha   90.00
_cell.angle_beta   90.00
_cell.angle_gamma   90.00
#
_symmetry.space_group_name_H-M   'P 1'
#
loop_
_entity.id
_entity.type
_entity.pdbx_description
1 polymer ?
#
loop_
_entity_poly.entity_id
_entity_poly.type
_entity_poly.pdbx_seq_one_letter_code
_entity_poly.pdbx_strand_id
1 'polypeptide(L)'
;MIAHRLRGPLTLLLAAVAPVVLVVGVLLAQAVQRPGGYTPLRQTVSTLAGRGADDRWIMTAGLLALGLIYLAVAAGLCAPRPGRWILGVGALALVVVSLSPQPAHGSSAVHMTAMALGCAAFTLWPLGLLRAPHLRAGSLVMTGVVAATVVWLCAQAWTDGTWLGAAERTVLLAQTAWPLRVALGARPLGASARWTVLLALVPFVVFPVGLVAAQSAQPTPDPSAMSLSALESLGAVDRWIMTTTVLAVGLTYVAVAARLHHVPRVGRVLLGAGGGFLALAALFPQPAQGTSWPHMMAGGLAWAGFATWPLALAAVPTTGPVLRRGSLLAVAVMGTLLAWFTVQLVAGGTWYGVSQRVTVAAMGIWPLVVAVHGADRRARVPSVAVDPRTAALSAR
;
A
#
# COMPACT_ATOMS: atom_id res chain seq x y z
N MET A 1 16.03 4.97 25.24
CA MET A 1 16.33 3.66 24.61
C MET A 1 15.16 3.04 23.82
N ILE A 2 13.89 3.19 24.26
CA ILE A 2 12.70 2.64 23.58
C ILE A 2 12.45 3.26 22.19
N ALA A 3 12.72 4.56 22.03
CA ALA A 3 12.52 5.30 20.78
C ALA A 3 13.37 4.80 19.58
N HIS A 4 14.57 4.24 19.81
CA HIS A 4 15.41 3.72 18.73
C HIS A 4 14.96 2.34 18.21
N ARG A 5 14.27 1.54 19.04
CA ARG A 5 13.87 0.18 18.67
C ARG A 5 12.71 0.16 17.67
N LEU A 6 11.83 1.18 17.70
CA LEU A 6 10.64 1.29 16.85
C LEU A 6 10.87 2.02 15.52
N ARG A 7 11.91 2.84 15.42
CA ARG A 7 12.20 3.64 14.21
C ARG A 7 12.36 2.76 12.96
N GLY A 8 13.08 1.65 13.06
CA GLY A 8 13.34 0.82 11.90
C GLY A 8 12.09 0.12 11.31
N PRO A 9 11.29 -0.62 12.10
CA PRO A 9 10.10 -1.29 11.59
C PRO A 9 9.04 -0.30 11.10
N LEU A 10 8.88 0.81 11.82
CA LEU A 10 7.97 1.87 11.42
C LEU A 10 8.40 2.50 10.09
N THR A 11 9.68 2.83 9.92
CA THR A 11 10.20 3.36 8.63
C THR A 11 9.98 2.38 7.48
N LEU A 12 10.21 1.08 7.69
CA LEU A 12 9.98 0.09 6.64
C LEU A 12 8.49 0.00 6.28
N LEU A 13 7.60 -0.04 7.27
CA LEU A 13 6.16 -0.03 7.04
C LEU A 13 5.72 1.22 6.28
N LEU A 14 6.15 2.41 6.72
CA LEU A 14 5.83 3.68 6.09
C LEU A 14 6.34 3.74 4.64
N ALA A 15 7.58 3.32 4.40
CA ALA A 15 8.16 3.27 3.06
C ALA A 15 7.44 2.27 2.14
N ALA A 16 6.89 1.19 2.71
CA ALA A 16 6.13 0.17 1.97
C ALA A 16 4.70 0.62 1.66
N VAL A 17 4.07 1.39 2.57
CA VAL A 17 2.72 1.94 2.41
C VAL A 17 2.69 3.18 1.50
N ALA A 18 3.79 3.92 1.38
CA ALA A 18 3.86 5.11 0.53
C ALA A 18 3.41 4.89 -0.94
N PRO A 19 3.97 3.93 -1.72
CA PRO A 19 3.52 3.68 -3.10
C PRO A 19 2.04 3.27 -3.17
N VAL A 20 1.54 2.58 -2.15
CA VAL A 20 0.14 2.15 -2.05
C VAL A 20 -0.78 3.36 -1.91
N VAL A 21 -0.46 4.28 -0.99
CA VAL A 21 -1.26 5.50 -0.77
C VAL A 21 -1.36 6.31 -2.06
N LEU A 22 -0.26 6.42 -2.81
CA LEU A 22 -0.27 7.08 -4.11
C LEU A 22 -1.22 6.39 -5.10
N VAL A 23 -1.01 5.09 -5.34
CA VAL A 23 -1.78 4.32 -6.33
C VAL A 23 -3.27 4.33 -5.98
N VAL A 24 -3.60 4.02 -4.72
CA VAL A 24 -4.98 4.05 -4.23
C VAL A 24 -5.59 5.44 -4.36
N GLY A 25 -4.88 6.49 -3.95
CA GLY A 25 -5.38 7.87 -4.03
C GLY A 25 -5.71 8.29 -5.45
N VAL A 26 -4.81 8.00 -6.40
CA VAL A 26 -5.03 8.29 -7.84
C VAL A 26 -6.23 7.53 -8.36
N LEU A 27 -6.31 6.24 -8.07
CA LEU A 27 -7.37 5.37 -8.54
C LEU A 27 -8.75 5.79 -8.00
N LEU A 28 -8.85 6.09 -6.70
CA LEU A 28 -10.09 6.58 -6.09
C LEU A 28 -10.49 7.95 -6.63
N ALA A 29 -9.56 8.88 -6.72
CA ALA A 29 -9.84 10.22 -7.24
C ALA A 29 -10.24 10.19 -8.72
N GLN A 30 -9.67 9.28 -9.52
CA GLN A 30 -10.08 9.06 -10.91
C GLN A 30 -11.49 8.47 -11.01
N ALA A 31 -11.85 7.53 -10.13
CA ALA A 31 -13.13 6.83 -10.19
C ALA A 31 -14.35 7.70 -9.88
N VAL A 32 -14.16 8.83 -9.19
CA VAL A 32 -15.24 9.79 -8.89
C VAL A 32 -15.37 10.89 -9.94
N GLN A 33 -14.45 10.98 -10.91
CA GLN A 33 -14.58 11.97 -11.97
C GLN A 33 -15.75 11.61 -12.88
N ARG A 34 -16.50 12.63 -13.31
CA ARG A 34 -17.56 12.45 -14.31
C ARG A 34 -17.07 11.72 -15.58
N PRO A 35 -17.91 10.90 -16.24
CA PRO A 35 -17.53 10.18 -17.45
C PRO A 35 -16.93 11.11 -18.52
N GLY A 36 -15.78 10.73 -19.06
CA GLY A 36 -15.04 11.54 -20.04
C GLY A 36 -14.38 12.81 -19.48
N GLY A 37 -14.58 13.15 -18.20
CA GLY A 37 -14.00 14.33 -17.57
C GLY A 37 -12.51 14.21 -17.23
N TYR A 38 -12.00 12.97 -17.16
CA TYR A 38 -10.60 12.69 -16.86
C TYR A 38 -10.01 11.59 -17.75
N THR A 39 -8.91 11.89 -18.43
CA THR A 39 -8.13 10.97 -19.27
C THR A 39 -6.74 10.77 -18.68
N PRO A 40 -6.43 9.59 -18.10
CA PRO A 40 -5.17 9.36 -17.37
C PRO A 40 -3.89 9.52 -18.19
N LEU A 41 -3.96 9.34 -19.50
CA LEU A 41 -2.80 9.50 -20.39
C LEU A 41 -2.42 10.96 -20.58
N ARG A 42 -3.41 11.86 -20.65
CA ARG A 42 -3.23 13.29 -20.93
C ARG A 42 -3.23 14.14 -19.66
N GLN A 43 -4.10 13.85 -18.70
CA GLN A 43 -4.30 14.66 -17.50
C GLN A 43 -3.50 14.12 -16.31
N THR A 44 -2.95 15.05 -15.55
CA THR A 44 -2.05 14.78 -14.43
C THR A 44 -2.82 14.28 -13.21
N VAL A 45 -2.13 13.57 -12.31
CA VAL A 45 -2.51 13.35 -10.92
C VAL A 45 -2.78 14.69 -10.23
N SER A 46 -1.98 15.71 -10.54
CA SER A 46 -2.20 17.07 -10.04
C SER A 46 -3.55 17.67 -10.49
N THR A 47 -4.07 17.30 -11.67
CA THR A 47 -5.43 17.65 -12.09
C THR A 47 -6.49 17.07 -11.14
N LEU A 48 -6.32 15.83 -10.65
CA LEU A 48 -7.25 15.20 -9.70
C LEU A 48 -7.30 15.90 -8.33
N ALA A 49 -6.27 16.67 -7.97
CA ALA A 49 -6.25 17.52 -6.77
C ALA A 49 -6.60 18.99 -7.09
N GLY A 50 -6.86 19.33 -8.36
CA GLY A 50 -7.11 20.67 -8.83
C GLY A 50 -8.48 21.21 -8.44
N ARG A 51 -8.66 22.54 -8.51
CA ARG A 51 -9.93 23.18 -8.14
C ARG A 51 -11.12 22.78 -9.02
N GLY A 52 -10.86 22.26 -10.22
CA GLY A 52 -11.88 21.79 -11.16
C GLY A 52 -12.17 20.29 -11.11
N ALA A 53 -11.53 19.53 -10.22
CA ALA A 53 -11.79 18.09 -10.08
C ALA A 53 -12.98 17.81 -9.15
N ASP A 54 -13.77 16.80 -9.52
CA ASP A 54 -14.82 16.26 -8.66
C ASP A 54 -14.18 15.60 -7.43
N ASP A 55 -14.73 15.88 -6.23
CA ASP A 55 -14.23 15.34 -4.96
C ASP A 55 -12.70 15.43 -4.77
N ARG A 56 -12.11 16.57 -5.19
CA ARG A 56 -10.65 16.81 -5.16
C ARG A 56 -9.96 16.49 -3.83
N TRP A 57 -10.71 16.55 -2.73
CA TRP A 57 -10.21 16.26 -1.39
C TRP A 57 -9.62 14.85 -1.29
N ILE A 58 -10.09 13.89 -2.09
CA ILE A 58 -9.57 12.51 -2.13
C ILE A 58 -8.10 12.52 -2.55
N MET A 59 -7.77 13.17 -3.67
CA MET A 59 -6.39 13.24 -4.14
C MET A 59 -5.54 14.16 -3.24
N THR A 60 -6.08 15.29 -2.79
CA THR A 60 -5.39 16.18 -1.84
C THR A 60 -4.99 15.45 -0.57
N ALA A 61 -5.89 14.67 0.03
CA ALA A 61 -5.61 13.86 1.21
C ALA A 61 -4.56 12.78 0.93
N GLY A 62 -4.63 12.13 -0.24
CA GLY A 62 -3.63 11.15 -0.69
C GLY A 62 -2.22 11.74 -0.82
N LEU A 63 -2.07 12.90 -1.47
CA LEU A 63 -0.79 13.60 -1.63
C LEU A 63 -0.26 14.10 -0.28
N LEU A 64 -1.14 14.65 0.58
CA LEU A 64 -0.75 15.11 1.91
C LEU A 64 -0.25 13.95 2.77
N ALA A 65 -0.99 12.84 2.79
CA ALA A 65 -0.58 11.63 3.51
C ALA A 65 0.76 11.11 2.99
N LEU A 66 0.96 11.07 1.67
CA LEU A 66 2.22 10.65 1.05
C LEU A 66 3.40 11.54 1.46
N GLY A 67 3.21 12.87 1.48
CA GLY A 67 4.21 13.83 1.94
C GLY A 67 4.57 13.62 3.42
N LEU A 68 3.57 13.47 4.30
CA LEU A 68 3.78 13.20 5.73
C LEU A 68 4.48 11.85 5.97
N ILE A 69 4.11 10.82 5.21
CA ILE A 69 4.77 9.51 5.23
C ILE A 69 6.25 9.66 4.86
N TYR A 70 6.58 10.38 3.79
CA TYR A 70 7.97 10.55 3.38
C TYR A 70 8.79 11.44 4.33
N LEU A 71 8.18 12.41 5.01
CA LEU A 71 8.83 13.14 6.10
C LEU A 71 9.21 12.19 7.25
N ALA A 72 8.29 11.32 7.64
CA ALA A 72 8.56 10.31 8.67
C ALA A 72 9.61 9.27 8.23
N VAL A 73 9.58 8.84 6.96
CA VAL A 73 10.61 7.97 6.37
C VAL A 73 11.98 8.65 6.38
N ALA A 74 12.08 9.90 5.93
CA ALA A 74 13.32 10.67 5.97
C ALA A 74 13.88 10.81 7.40
N ALA A 75 13.01 11.07 8.37
CA ALA A 75 13.36 11.15 9.78
C ALA A 75 13.84 9.80 10.34
N GLY A 76 13.23 8.69 9.92
CA GLY A 76 13.47 7.35 10.47
C GLY A 76 14.48 6.48 9.72
N LEU A 77 14.91 6.87 8.51
CA LEU A 77 15.89 6.13 7.71
C LEU A 77 17.29 6.12 8.36
N CYS A 78 17.89 4.93 8.47
CA CYS A 78 19.30 4.76 8.82
C CYS A 78 20.16 4.93 7.55
N ALA A 79 20.29 6.17 7.08
CA ALA A 79 21.01 6.52 5.86
C ALA A 79 21.91 7.75 6.09
N PRO A 80 22.92 8.00 5.22
CA PRO A 80 23.72 9.22 5.30
C PRO A 80 22.84 10.48 5.35
N ARG A 81 23.23 11.44 6.19
CA ARG A 81 22.45 12.67 6.45
C ARG A 81 22.02 13.41 5.17
N PRO A 82 22.87 13.62 4.14
CA PRO A 82 22.45 14.35 2.94
C PRO A 82 21.25 13.72 2.24
N GLY A 83 21.26 12.39 2.06
CA GLY A 83 20.14 11.70 1.40
C GLY A 83 18.82 11.86 2.18
N ARG A 84 18.89 11.84 3.51
CA ARG A 84 17.73 12.06 4.37
C ARG A 84 17.19 13.49 4.27
N TRP A 85 18.07 14.49 4.29
CA TRP A 85 17.67 15.89 4.16
C TRP A 85 17.02 16.16 2.81
N ILE A 86 17.61 15.69 1.72
CA ILE A 86 17.06 15.87 0.38
C ILE A 86 15.70 15.16 0.25
N LEU A 87 15.57 13.93 0.76
CA LEU A 87 14.27 13.24 0.80
C LEU A 87 13.22 14.04 1.61
N GLY A 88 13.61 14.61 2.74
CA GLY A 88 12.74 15.45 3.56
C GLY A 88 12.29 16.73 2.85
N VAL A 89 13.18 17.35 2.07
CA VAL A 89 12.84 18.51 1.21
C VAL A 89 11.81 18.11 0.16
N GLY A 90 12.00 16.97 -0.53
CA GLY A 90 11.03 16.47 -1.50
C GLY A 90 9.67 16.18 -0.87
N ALA A 91 9.67 15.58 0.32
CA ALA A 91 8.46 15.28 1.07
C ALA A 91 7.71 16.56 1.54
N LEU A 92 8.43 17.58 1.99
CA LEU A 92 7.85 18.87 2.34
C LEU A 92 7.28 19.59 1.10
N ALA A 93 8.00 19.54 -0.01
CA ALA A 93 7.52 20.11 -1.27
C ALA A 93 6.22 19.43 -1.74
N LEU A 94 6.09 18.11 -1.54
CA LEU A 94 4.85 17.38 -1.80
C LEU A 94 3.69 17.79 -0.88
N VAL A 95 3.97 18.10 0.40
CA VAL A 95 2.96 18.70 1.30
C VAL A 95 2.51 20.05 0.75
N VAL A 96 3.44 20.91 0.31
CA VAL A 96 3.09 22.21 -0.29
C VAL A 96 2.25 22.03 -1.57
N VAL A 97 2.60 21.08 -2.44
CA VAL A 97 1.80 20.71 -3.63
C VAL A 97 0.37 20.34 -3.24
N SER A 98 0.19 19.52 -2.19
CA SER A 98 -1.14 19.10 -1.73
C SER A 98 -1.99 20.27 -1.21
N LEU A 99 -1.37 21.27 -0.58
CA LEU A 99 -2.03 22.45 -0.03
C LEU A 99 -2.21 23.58 -1.06
N SER A 100 -1.58 23.44 -2.23
CA SER A 100 -1.58 24.46 -3.30
C SER A 100 -2.27 23.90 -4.55
N PRO A 101 -3.61 23.75 -4.56
CA PRO A 101 -4.30 23.15 -5.69
C PRO A 101 -4.14 23.99 -6.96
N GLN A 102 -3.99 23.31 -8.10
CA GLN A 102 -3.99 23.97 -9.40
C GLN A 102 -5.35 24.65 -9.67
N PRO A 103 -5.39 25.82 -10.33
CA PRO A 103 -6.64 26.37 -10.84
C PRO A 103 -7.27 25.43 -11.87
N ALA A 104 -8.57 25.60 -12.15
CA ALA A 104 -9.26 24.81 -13.18
C ALA A 104 -8.66 25.02 -14.58
N HIS A 105 -8.07 26.20 -14.82
CA HIS A 105 -7.39 26.57 -16.06
C HIS A 105 -6.06 27.27 -15.72
N GLY A 106 -5.02 26.98 -16.49
CA GLY A 106 -3.67 27.53 -16.27
C GLY A 106 -2.91 26.82 -15.15
N SER A 107 -1.94 27.51 -14.54
CA SER A 107 -1.08 26.95 -13.49
C SER A 107 -0.87 27.91 -12.32
N SER A 108 -0.67 27.34 -11.14
CA SER A 108 -0.29 28.05 -9.91
C SER A 108 1.23 28.08 -9.78
N ALA A 109 1.83 29.26 -9.67
CA ALA A 109 3.28 29.42 -9.50
C ALA A 109 3.79 28.70 -8.23
N VAL A 110 3.01 28.70 -7.15
CA VAL A 110 3.35 28.00 -5.90
C VAL A 110 3.35 26.50 -6.12
N HIS A 111 2.31 25.97 -6.77
CA HIS A 111 2.22 24.55 -7.09
C HIS A 111 3.37 24.11 -8.00
N MET A 112 3.64 24.86 -9.09
CA MET A 112 4.68 24.53 -10.04
C MET A 112 6.08 24.60 -9.42
N THR A 113 6.34 25.61 -8.58
CA THR A 113 7.61 25.71 -7.85
C THR A 113 7.80 24.55 -6.88
N ALA A 114 6.77 24.23 -6.08
CA ALA A 114 6.81 23.11 -5.15
C ALA A 114 6.95 21.77 -5.87
N MET A 115 6.24 21.57 -6.98
CA MET A 115 6.35 20.39 -7.83
C MET A 115 7.77 20.26 -8.39
N ALA A 116 8.36 21.33 -8.93
CA ALA A 116 9.72 21.31 -9.47
C ALA A 116 10.76 20.98 -8.40
N LEU A 117 10.67 21.62 -7.22
CA LEU A 117 11.54 21.31 -6.07
C LEU A 117 11.36 19.87 -5.59
N GLY A 118 10.12 19.39 -5.52
CA GLY A 118 9.80 18.00 -5.19
C GLY A 118 10.42 17.02 -6.16
N CYS A 119 10.21 17.20 -7.47
CA CYS A 119 10.79 16.38 -8.52
C CYS A 119 12.32 16.37 -8.46
N ALA A 120 12.96 17.53 -8.32
CA ALA A 120 14.41 17.61 -8.19
C ALA A 120 14.91 16.87 -6.94
N ALA A 121 14.29 17.09 -5.79
CA ALA A 121 14.67 16.44 -4.54
C ALA A 121 14.47 14.91 -4.59
N PHE A 122 13.32 14.42 -5.06
CA PHE A 122 13.07 12.98 -5.22
C PHE A 122 13.93 12.32 -6.31
N THR A 123 14.46 13.09 -7.25
CA THR A 123 15.46 12.61 -8.22
C THR A 123 16.85 12.52 -7.59
N LEU A 124 17.26 13.54 -6.83
CA LEU A 124 18.64 13.71 -6.37
C LEU A 124 18.93 13.09 -5.00
N TRP A 125 17.92 12.81 -4.18
CA TRP A 125 18.15 12.24 -2.85
C TRP A 125 18.97 10.93 -2.83
N PRO A 126 18.91 10.03 -3.84
CA PRO A 126 19.75 8.83 -3.85
C PRO A 126 21.24 9.18 -3.94
N LEU A 127 21.62 10.31 -4.56
CA LEU A 127 23.01 10.77 -4.60
C LEU A 127 23.55 11.11 -3.20
N GLY A 128 22.67 11.53 -2.28
CA GLY A 128 23.02 11.70 -0.88
C GLY A 128 23.42 10.40 -0.18
N LEU A 129 23.20 9.23 -0.80
CA LEU A 129 23.51 7.90 -0.29
C LEU A 129 24.85 7.34 -0.79
N LEU A 130 25.59 8.04 -1.68
CA LEU A 130 26.83 7.53 -2.30
C LEU A 130 27.95 7.20 -1.30
N ARG A 131 27.87 7.76 -0.08
CA ARG A 131 28.74 7.43 1.05
C ARG A 131 28.48 6.05 1.66
N ALA A 132 27.39 5.38 1.29
CA ALA A 132 27.10 3.99 1.66
C ALA A 132 27.46 3.06 0.49
N PRO A 133 28.58 2.30 0.54
CA PRO A 133 29.07 1.51 -0.59
C PRO A 133 28.04 0.53 -1.15
N HIS A 134 27.27 -0.13 -0.27
CA HIS A 134 26.23 -1.11 -0.63
C HIS A 134 25.00 -0.50 -1.33
N LEU A 135 24.83 0.83 -1.32
CA LEU A 135 23.75 1.54 -2.02
C LEU A 135 24.22 2.31 -3.24
N ARG A 136 25.55 2.45 -3.45
CA ARG A 136 26.12 3.40 -4.42
C ARG A 136 25.65 3.12 -5.84
N ALA A 137 25.91 1.93 -6.37
CA ALA A 137 25.57 1.57 -7.74
C ALA A 137 24.06 1.69 -7.99
N GLY A 138 23.23 1.14 -7.10
CA GLY A 138 21.78 1.22 -7.22
C GLY A 138 21.25 2.65 -7.10
N SER A 139 21.87 3.52 -6.28
CA SER A 139 21.47 4.93 -6.16
C SER A 139 21.81 5.72 -7.43
N LEU A 140 22.93 5.44 -8.09
CA LEU A 140 23.28 6.03 -9.39
C LEU A 140 22.30 5.60 -10.47
N VAL A 141 22.05 4.29 -10.60
CA VAL A 141 21.07 3.74 -11.54
C VAL A 141 19.70 4.36 -11.31
N MET A 142 19.25 4.41 -10.05
CA MET A 142 17.95 4.97 -9.72
C MET A 142 17.86 6.46 -10.04
N THR A 143 18.91 7.23 -9.75
CA THR A 143 18.97 8.66 -10.11
C THR A 143 18.84 8.83 -11.62
N GLY A 144 19.55 8.01 -12.41
CA GLY A 144 19.46 8.02 -13.88
C GLY A 144 18.06 7.64 -14.38
N VAL A 145 17.44 6.60 -13.82
CA VAL A 145 16.07 6.18 -14.17
C VAL A 145 15.07 7.30 -13.87
N VAL A 146 15.08 7.86 -12.66
CA VAL A 146 14.15 8.93 -12.30
C VAL A 146 14.43 10.18 -13.14
N ALA A 147 15.69 10.55 -13.36
CA ALA A 147 16.05 11.67 -14.22
C ALA A 147 15.52 11.50 -15.66
N ALA A 148 15.63 10.30 -16.24
CA ALA A 148 15.06 10.00 -17.55
C ALA A 148 13.53 10.17 -17.56
N THR A 149 12.83 9.70 -16.53
CA THR A 149 11.37 9.90 -16.41
C THR A 149 10.99 11.38 -16.23
N VAL A 150 11.80 12.16 -15.51
CA VAL A 150 11.58 13.61 -15.34
C VAL A 150 11.85 14.35 -16.65
N VAL A 151 12.89 13.98 -17.40
CA VAL A 151 13.15 14.53 -18.73
C VAL A 151 11.96 14.25 -19.66
N TRP A 152 11.40 13.04 -19.63
CA TRP A 152 10.18 12.73 -20.39
C TRP A 152 8.98 13.56 -19.94
N LEU A 153 8.77 13.73 -18.63
CA LEU A 153 7.72 14.60 -18.09
C LEU A 153 7.87 16.05 -18.58
N CYS A 154 9.08 16.62 -18.51
CA CYS A 154 9.36 17.97 -19.00
C CYS A 154 9.13 18.08 -20.51
N ALA A 155 9.57 17.07 -21.29
CA ALA A 155 9.31 17.03 -22.72
C ALA A 155 7.81 17.08 -23.01
N GLN A 156 7.00 16.25 -22.33
CA GLN A 156 5.53 16.30 -22.49
C GLN A 156 4.92 17.62 -22.03
N ALA A 157 5.48 18.26 -21.00
CA ALA A 157 4.97 19.54 -20.50
C ALA A 157 5.27 20.72 -21.45
N TRP A 158 6.27 20.59 -22.33
CA TRP A 158 6.69 21.63 -23.28
C TRP A 158 6.33 21.34 -24.73
N THR A 159 5.72 20.18 -25.01
CA THR A 159 5.24 19.81 -26.35
C THR A 159 3.71 19.74 -26.37
N ASP A 160 3.13 18.68 -26.94
CA ASP A 160 1.70 18.53 -27.16
C ASP A 160 0.93 17.96 -25.94
N GLY A 161 1.66 17.58 -24.88
CA GLY A 161 1.07 17.01 -23.66
C GLY A 161 0.33 15.68 -23.87
N THR A 162 0.51 15.01 -25.00
CA THR A 162 -0.22 13.76 -25.35
C THR A 162 -0.13 12.67 -24.28
N TRP A 163 1.06 12.53 -23.69
CA TRP A 163 1.37 11.57 -22.64
C TRP A 163 1.69 12.21 -21.29
N LEU A 164 1.30 13.46 -21.07
CA LEU A 164 1.66 14.21 -19.87
C LEU A 164 1.23 13.49 -18.57
N GLY A 165 0.00 12.98 -18.55
CA GLY A 165 -0.54 12.22 -17.43
C GLY A 165 0.15 10.87 -17.22
N ALA A 166 0.59 10.21 -18.28
CA ALA A 166 1.36 8.96 -18.21
C ALA A 166 2.79 9.20 -17.72
N ALA A 167 3.43 10.27 -18.19
CA ALA A 167 4.77 10.67 -17.79
C ALA A 167 4.83 11.00 -16.29
N GLU A 168 3.87 11.79 -15.79
CA GLU A 168 3.82 12.15 -14.36
C GLU A 168 3.60 10.91 -13.47
N ARG A 169 2.69 10.02 -13.83
CA ARG A 169 2.49 8.75 -13.10
C ARG A 169 3.75 7.90 -13.07
N THR A 170 4.47 7.82 -14.18
CA THR A 170 5.71 7.06 -14.28
C THR A 170 6.78 7.65 -13.37
N VAL A 171 6.93 8.99 -13.36
CA VAL A 171 7.82 9.70 -12.44
C VAL A 171 7.45 9.40 -10.99
N LEU A 172 6.17 9.55 -10.62
CA LEU A 172 5.70 9.36 -9.24
C LEU A 172 5.94 7.91 -8.78
N LEU A 173 5.61 6.92 -9.61
CA LEU A 173 5.85 5.50 -9.31
C LEU A 173 7.35 5.21 -9.16
N ALA A 174 8.20 5.71 -10.08
CA ALA A 174 9.64 5.54 -9.98
C ALA A 174 10.17 6.16 -8.67
N GLN A 175 9.78 7.39 -8.34
CA GLN A 175 10.22 8.09 -7.13
C GLN A 175 9.85 7.33 -5.82
N THR A 176 8.78 6.54 -5.83
CA THR A 176 8.35 5.78 -4.65
C THR A 176 9.12 4.47 -4.41
N ALA A 177 9.81 3.93 -5.42
CA ALA A 177 10.43 2.60 -5.34
C ALA A 177 11.72 2.57 -4.49
N TRP A 178 12.57 3.60 -4.59
CA TRP A 178 13.87 3.61 -3.93
C TRP A 178 13.81 3.76 -2.40
N PRO A 179 12.93 4.60 -1.81
CA PRO A 179 12.79 4.67 -0.35
C PRO A 179 12.49 3.32 0.29
N LEU A 180 11.63 2.51 -0.33
CA LEU A 180 11.35 1.13 0.10
C LEU A 180 12.60 0.24 -0.01
N ARG A 181 13.32 0.30 -1.14
CA ARG A 181 14.55 -0.47 -1.35
C ARG A 181 15.66 -0.12 -0.35
N VAL A 182 15.80 1.16 0.01
CA VAL A 182 16.74 1.64 1.03
C VAL A 182 16.30 1.21 2.42
N ALA A 183 15.01 1.29 2.75
CA ALA A 183 14.49 0.79 4.02
C ALA A 183 14.69 -0.74 4.18
N LEU A 184 14.54 -1.50 3.09
CA LEU A 184 14.85 -2.93 3.03
C LEU A 184 16.36 -3.22 3.11
N GLY A 185 17.19 -2.40 2.47
CA GLY A 185 18.65 -2.55 2.37
C GLY A 185 19.41 -2.12 3.61
N ALA A 186 18.88 -1.16 4.39
CA ALA A 186 19.39 -0.76 5.69
C ALA A 186 19.24 -1.88 6.76
N ARG A 187 18.74 -3.06 6.36
CA ARG A 187 18.58 -4.23 7.21
C ARG A 187 19.18 -5.47 6.55
N PRO A 188 19.97 -6.27 7.28
CA PRO A 188 20.36 -7.60 6.83
C PRO A 188 19.16 -8.55 6.92
N LEU A 189 18.13 -8.31 6.12
CA LEU A 189 17.00 -9.22 5.98
C LEU A 189 17.45 -10.40 5.11
N GLY A 190 17.33 -11.63 5.63
CA GLY A 190 17.47 -12.82 4.81
C GLY A 190 16.44 -12.83 3.66
N ALA A 191 16.77 -13.46 2.53
CA ALA A 191 15.94 -13.46 1.33
C ALA A 191 14.47 -13.86 1.59
N SER A 192 14.24 -14.86 2.45
CA SER A 192 12.88 -15.30 2.80
C SER A 192 12.02 -14.23 3.49
N ALA A 193 12.62 -13.41 4.36
CA ALA A 193 11.91 -12.33 5.06
C ALA A 193 11.53 -11.19 4.09
N ARG A 194 12.44 -10.85 3.16
CA ARG A 194 12.17 -9.85 2.10
C ARG A 194 10.98 -10.26 1.24
N TRP A 195 10.97 -11.51 0.78
CA TRP A 195 9.88 -12.02 -0.02
C TRP A 195 8.54 -12.06 0.72
N THR A 196 8.56 -12.29 2.04
CA THR A 196 7.32 -12.26 2.84
C THR A 196 6.74 -10.84 2.90
N VAL A 197 7.58 -9.81 3.05
CA VAL A 197 7.14 -8.40 3.01
C VAL A 197 6.62 -8.03 1.61
N LEU A 198 7.34 -8.40 0.55
CA LEU A 198 6.91 -8.15 -0.83
C LEU A 198 5.57 -8.82 -1.14
N LEU A 199 5.39 -10.07 -0.73
CA LEU A 199 4.14 -10.80 -0.90
C LEU A 199 2.99 -10.14 -0.12
N ALA A 200 3.24 -9.65 1.09
CA ALA A 200 2.25 -8.92 1.88
C ALA A 200 1.90 -7.53 1.30
N LEU A 201 2.69 -7.00 0.36
CA LEU A 201 2.40 -5.76 -0.37
C LEU A 201 1.55 -5.98 -1.61
N VAL A 202 1.55 -7.19 -2.19
CA VAL A 202 0.78 -7.50 -3.42
C VAL A 202 -0.70 -7.12 -3.28
N PRO A 203 -1.43 -7.43 -2.19
CA PRO A 203 -2.84 -7.07 -2.06
C PRO A 203 -3.10 -5.57 -2.15
N PHE A 204 -2.15 -4.75 -1.67
CA PHE A 204 -2.27 -3.29 -1.70
C PHE A 204 -2.11 -2.69 -3.10
N VAL A 205 -1.67 -3.47 -4.08
CA VAL A 205 -1.60 -3.05 -5.49
C VAL A 205 -2.71 -3.71 -6.28
N VAL A 206 -2.84 -5.03 -6.16
CA VAL A 206 -3.80 -5.82 -6.94
C VAL A 206 -5.24 -5.39 -6.63
N PHE A 207 -5.58 -5.25 -5.34
CA PHE A 207 -6.96 -4.92 -4.96
C PHE A 207 -7.41 -3.55 -5.47
N PRO A 208 -6.68 -2.43 -5.25
CA PRO A 208 -7.11 -1.13 -5.75
C PRO A 208 -7.18 -1.05 -7.28
N VAL A 209 -6.22 -1.65 -7.98
CA VAL A 209 -6.18 -1.66 -9.45
C VAL A 209 -7.39 -2.41 -10.01
N GLY A 210 -7.63 -3.63 -9.51
CA GLY A 210 -8.79 -4.43 -9.93
C GLY A 210 -10.12 -3.79 -9.55
N LEU A 211 -10.19 -3.16 -8.37
CA LEU A 211 -11.36 -2.44 -7.89
C LEU A 211 -11.78 -1.32 -8.83
N VAL A 212 -10.82 -0.48 -9.22
CA VAL A 212 -11.09 0.64 -10.13
C VAL A 212 -11.36 0.17 -11.55
N ALA A 213 -10.63 -0.85 -12.04
CA ALA A 213 -10.93 -1.44 -13.34
C ALA A 213 -12.36 -1.98 -13.41
N ALA A 214 -12.77 -2.80 -12.44
CA ALA A 214 -14.12 -3.38 -12.39
C ALA A 214 -15.21 -2.31 -12.25
N GLN A 215 -14.96 -1.27 -11.46
CA GLN A 215 -15.90 -0.17 -11.29
C GLN A 215 -16.01 0.70 -12.54
N SER A 216 -14.89 0.97 -13.22
CA SER A 216 -14.88 1.75 -14.47
C SER A 216 -15.57 1.04 -15.62
N ALA A 217 -15.71 -0.28 -15.55
CA ALA A 217 -16.47 -1.07 -16.52
C ALA A 217 -17.99 -0.96 -16.32
N GLN A 218 -18.47 -0.47 -15.16
CA GLN A 218 -19.91 -0.39 -14.91
C GLN A 218 -20.55 0.80 -15.66
N PRO A 219 -21.78 0.66 -16.19
CA PRO A 219 -22.49 1.75 -16.87
C PRO A 219 -22.80 2.94 -15.96
N THR A 220 -23.11 2.65 -14.69
CA THR A 220 -23.48 3.63 -13.66
C THR A 220 -22.66 3.38 -12.39
N PRO A 221 -21.36 3.74 -12.39
CA PRO A 221 -20.49 3.49 -11.25
C PRO A 221 -20.90 4.36 -10.06
N ASP A 222 -21.29 3.72 -8.96
CA ASP A 222 -21.51 4.37 -7.67
C ASP A 222 -20.60 3.74 -6.60
N PRO A 223 -19.40 4.30 -6.34
CA PRO A 223 -18.49 3.76 -5.34
C PRO A 223 -19.08 3.73 -3.92
N SER A 224 -20.10 4.55 -3.65
CA SER A 224 -20.65 4.71 -2.31
C SER A 224 -21.57 3.55 -1.93
N ALA A 225 -22.48 3.19 -2.84
CA ALA A 225 -23.43 2.09 -2.66
C ALA A 225 -22.90 0.75 -3.20
N MET A 226 -22.07 0.76 -4.25
CA MET A 226 -21.63 -0.47 -4.92
C MET A 226 -20.49 -1.16 -4.19
N SER A 227 -20.81 -2.34 -3.67
CA SER A 227 -19.87 -3.20 -2.97
C SER A 227 -18.99 -4.02 -3.92
N LEU A 228 -17.92 -4.60 -3.38
CA LEU A 228 -17.05 -5.56 -4.05
C LEU A 228 -17.87 -6.76 -4.56
N SER A 229 -18.75 -7.29 -3.71
CA SER A 229 -19.63 -8.40 -4.07
C SER A 229 -20.60 -8.03 -5.19
N ALA A 230 -21.03 -6.76 -5.27
CA ALA A 230 -21.84 -6.27 -6.37
C ALA A 230 -21.04 -6.27 -7.68
N LEU A 231 -19.78 -5.84 -7.64
CA LEU A 231 -18.85 -5.86 -8.78
C LEU A 231 -18.44 -7.27 -9.25
N GLU A 232 -18.64 -8.30 -8.41
CA GLU A 232 -18.45 -9.72 -8.77
C GLU A 232 -19.73 -10.46 -9.13
N SER A 233 -20.89 -9.81 -8.94
CA SER A 233 -22.18 -10.45 -9.13
C SER A 233 -22.39 -10.92 -10.57
N LEU A 234 -23.27 -11.89 -10.77
CA LEU A 234 -23.65 -12.38 -12.10
C LEU A 234 -24.27 -11.29 -13.00
N GLY A 235 -24.72 -10.18 -12.42
CA GLY A 235 -25.26 -9.02 -13.14
C GLY A 235 -24.23 -7.91 -13.43
N ALA A 236 -23.00 -8.01 -12.92
CA ALA A 236 -21.99 -6.98 -13.13
C ALA A 236 -21.35 -7.08 -14.52
N VAL A 237 -21.15 -5.92 -15.16
CA VAL A 237 -20.40 -5.82 -16.41
C VAL A 237 -18.95 -6.23 -16.14
N ASP A 238 -18.39 -7.10 -16.99
CA ASP A 238 -17.04 -7.62 -16.87
C ASP A 238 -16.67 -8.11 -15.47
N ARG A 239 -17.62 -8.79 -14.78
CA ARG A 239 -17.47 -9.31 -13.40
C ARG A 239 -16.17 -10.07 -13.13
N TRP A 240 -15.59 -10.65 -14.18
CA TRP A 240 -14.32 -11.37 -14.13
C TRP A 240 -13.14 -10.51 -13.67
N ILE A 241 -13.18 -9.19 -13.90
CA ILE A 241 -12.15 -8.25 -13.42
C ILE A 241 -12.09 -8.29 -11.90
N MET A 242 -13.25 -8.13 -11.22
CA MET A 242 -13.27 -8.19 -9.77
C MET A 242 -13.05 -9.62 -9.26
N THR A 243 -13.68 -10.61 -9.89
CA THR A 243 -13.54 -12.03 -9.53
C THR A 243 -12.08 -12.47 -9.49
N THR A 244 -11.31 -12.16 -10.53
CA THR A 244 -9.88 -12.49 -10.59
C THR A 244 -9.05 -11.69 -9.59
N THR A 245 -9.44 -10.44 -9.32
CA THR A 245 -8.81 -9.57 -8.32
C THR A 245 -8.94 -10.15 -6.91
N VAL A 246 -10.16 -10.48 -6.49
CA VAL A 246 -10.42 -11.03 -5.16
C VAL A 246 -9.83 -12.43 -5.01
N LEU A 247 -9.90 -13.25 -6.05
CA LEU A 247 -9.23 -14.56 -6.08
C LEU A 247 -7.72 -14.42 -5.88
N ALA A 248 -7.06 -13.53 -6.62
CA ALA A 248 -5.61 -13.29 -6.50
C ALA A 248 -5.24 -12.76 -5.11
N VAL A 249 -6.02 -11.85 -4.55
CA VAL A 249 -5.84 -11.32 -3.19
C VAL A 249 -5.99 -12.42 -2.14
N GLY A 250 -7.03 -13.25 -2.24
CA GLY A 250 -7.27 -14.37 -1.34
C GLY A 250 -6.12 -15.37 -1.33
N LEU A 251 -5.70 -15.83 -2.52
CA LEU A 251 -4.56 -16.74 -2.69
C LEU A 251 -3.25 -16.14 -2.18
N THR A 252 -3.06 -14.83 -2.36
CA THR A 252 -1.90 -14.13 -1.81
C THR A 252 -1.89 -14.20 -0.28
N TYR A 253 -3.01 -14.00 0.40
CA TYR A 253 -3.07 -14.12 1.87
C TYR A 253 -2.83 -15.54 2.37
N VAL A 254 -3.26 -16.58 1.62
CA VAL A 254 -2.88 -17.97 1.92
C VAL A 254 -1.35 -18.14 1.88
N ALA A 255 -0.72 -17.61 0.82
CA ALA A 255 0.74 -17.66 0.69
C ALA A 255 1.47 -16.83 1.76
N VAL A 256 0.95 -15.66 2.13
CA VAL A 256 1.48 -14.86 3.26
C VAL A 256 1.41 -15.67 4.55
N ALA A 257 0.26 -16.27 4.87
CA ALA A 257 0.08 -17.08 6.07
C ALA A 257 1.08 -18.25 6.16
N ALA A 258 1.33 -18.93 5.03
CA ALA A 258 2.31 -20.02 4.96
C ALA A 258 3.74 -19.56 5.31
N ARG A 259 4.10 -18.31 4.96
CA ARG A 259 5.45 -17.74 5.16
C ARG A 259 5.66 -17.06 6.52
N LEU A 260 4.60 -16.78 7.26
CA LEU A 260 4.68 -16.14 8.58
C LEU A 260 5.09 -17.12 9.69
N HIS A 261 6.19 -17.88 9.51
CA HIS A 261 6.59 -18.97 10.43
C HIS A 261 6.83 -18.56 11.89
N HIS A 262 7.02 -17.26 12.18
CA HIS A 262 7.15 -16.73 13.54
C HIS A 262 5.81 -16.47 14.23
N VAL A 263 4.70 -16.58 13.49
CA VAL A 263 3.33 -16.45 14.00
C VAL A 263 2.86 -17.82 14.47
N PRO A 264 2.13 -17.90 15.60
CA PRO A 264 1.55 -19.15 16.09
C PRO A 264 0.73 -19.87 15.01
N ARG A 265 0.73 -21.21 15.03
CA ARG A 265 0.01 -22.03 14.03
C ARG A 265 -1.44 -21.60 13.86
N VAL A 266 -2.15 -21.37 14.96
CA VAL A 266 -3.55 -20.90 14.96
C VAL A 266 -3.70 -19.59 14.18
N GLY A 267 -2.83 -18.60 14.41
CA GLY A 267 -2.87 -17.33 13.68
C GLY A 267 -2.62 -17.48 12.19
N ARG A 268 -1.69 -18.37 11.79
CA ARG A 268 -1.46 -18.68 10.38
C ARG A 268 -2.65 -19.38 9.74
N VAL A 269 -3.26 -20.35 10.44
CA VAL A 269 -4.46 -21.05 9.96
C VAL A 269 -5.63 -20.08 9.80
N LEU A 270 -5.87 -19.18 10.76
CA LEU A 270 -6.94 -18.18 10.65
C LEU A 270 -6.71 -17.18 9.50
N LEU A 271 -5.49 -16.67 9.33
CA LEU A 271 -5.17 -15.79 8.20
C LEU A 271 -5.29 -16.51 6.86
N GLY A 272 -4.78 -17.75 6.79
CA GLY A 272 -4.86 -18.59 5.60
C GLY A 272 -6.30 -18.97 5.26
N ALA A 273 -7.12 -19.30 6.26
CA ALA A 273 -8.55 -19.53 6.11
C ALA A 273 -9.25 -18.26 5.62
N GLY A 274 -8.92 -17.09 6.19
CA GLY A 274 -9.39 -15.80 5.71
C GLY A 274 -9.17 -15.61 4.21
N GLY A 275 -7.93 -15.82 3.75
CA GLY A 275 -7.58 -15.76 2.32
C GLY A 275 -8.24 -16.84 1.47
N GLY A 276 -8.31 -18.07 1.97
CA GLY A 276 -8.95 -19.19 1.27
C GLY A 276 -10.45 -18.99 1.08
N PHE A 277 -11.15 -18.55 2.13
CA PHE A 277 -12.58 -18.24 2.04
C PHE A 277 -12.86 -16.99 1.20
N LEU A 278 -11.95 -16.01 1.17
CA LEU A 278 -12.05 -14.89 0.25
C LEU A 278 -11.95 -15.36 -1.22
N ALA A 279 -11.01 -16.26 -1.52
CA ALA A 279 -10.90 -16.88 -2.83
C ALA A 279 -12.16 -17.70 -3.18
N LEU A 280 -12.73 -18.44 -2.22
CA LEU A 280 -13.99 -19.17 -2.43
C LEU A 280 -15.17 -18.23 -2.69
N ALA A 281 -15.27 -17.09 -1.99
CA ALA A 281 -16.33 -16.12 -2.22
C ALA A 281 -16.33 -15.59 -3.67
N ALA A 282 -15.14 -15.42 -4.27
CA ALA A 282 -15.01 -15.05 -5.68
C ALA A 282 -15.50 -16.16 -6.64
N LEU A 283 -15.35 -17.44 -6.27
CA LEU A 283 -15.81 -18.57 -7.07
C LEU A 283 -17.32 -18.83 -6.95
N PHE A 284 -17.96 -18.35 -5.88
CA PHE A 284 -19.40 -18.40 -5.68
C PHE A 284 -19.98 -16.98 -5.78
N PRO A 285 -20.20 -16.42 -6.99
CA PRO A 285 -20.67 -15.04 -7.13
C PRO A 285 -22.08 -14.84 -6.56
N GLN A 286 -22.38 -13.59 -6.22
CA GLN A 286 -23.75 -13.19 -5.91
C GLN A 286 -24.63 -13.27 -7.17
N PRO A 287 -25.93 -13.62 -7.06
CA PRO A 287 -26.87 -13.45 -8.16
C PRO A 287 -27.03 -11.95 -8.51
N ALA A 288 -27.58 -11.67 -9.69
CA ALA A 288 -27.88 -10.28 -10.09
C ALA A 288 -28.86 -9.58 -9.13
N GLN A 289 -29.74 -10.35 -8.48
CA GLN A 289 -30.66 -9.88 -7.45
C GLN A 289 -30.71 -10.88 -6.29
N GLY A 290 -30.78 -10.37 -5.06
CA GLY A 290 -30.80 -11.18 -3.85
C GLY A 290 -29.40 -11.62 -3.38
N THR A 291 -29.33 -12.72 -2.63
CA THR A 291 -28.09 -13.20 -2.00
C THR A 291 -27.85 -14.69 -2.24
N SER A 292 -26.62 -15.06 -2.53
CA SER A 292 -26.11 -16.44 -2.59
C SER A 292 -25.63 -16.87 -1.20
N TRP A 293 -26.26 -17.89 -0.61
CA TRP A 293 -25.83 -18.42 0.69
C TRP A 293 -24.36 -18.90 0.68
N PRO A 294 -23.87 -19.64 -0.34
CA PRO A 294 -22.45 -19.98 -0.45
C PRO A 294 -21.53 -18.75 -0.44
N HIS A 295 -21.87 -17.68 -1.18
CA HIS A 295 -21.10 -16.44 -1.17
C HIS A 295 -21.08 -15.81 0.22
N MET A 296 -22.25 -15.69 0.85
CA MET A 296 -22.41 -15.05 2.16
C MET A 296 -21.63 -15.79 3.25
N MET A 297 -21.66 -17.13 3.22
CA MET A 297 -20.89 -17.96 4.15
C MET A 297 -19.39 -17.85 3.92
N ALA A 298 -18.94 -17.98 2.67
CA ALA A 298 -17.52 -17.82 2.33
C ALA A 298 -17.02 -16.42 2.72
N GLY A 299 -17.76 -15.37 2.36
CA GLY A 299 -17.46 -13.99 2.76
C GLY A 299 -17.41 -13.84 4.29
N GLY A 300 -18.42 -14.31 5.00
CA GLY A 300 -18.49 -14.25 6.48
C GLY A 300 -17.29 -14.92 7.15
N LEU A 301 -16.92 -16.12 6.70
CA LEU A 301 -15.75 -16.85 7.22
C LEU A 301 -14.44 -16.16 6.85
N ALA A 302 -14.35 -15.54 5.67
CA ALA A 302 -13.21 -14.74 5.28
C ALA A 302 -13.02 -13.55 6.24
N TRP A 303 -14.09 -12.78 6.47
CA TRP A 303 -14.09 -11.64 7.40
C TRP A 303 -13.72 -12.05 8.82
N ALA A 304 -14.28 -13.15 9.33
CA ALA A 304 -13.95 -13.69 10.64
C ALA A 304 -12.46 -14.06 10.74
N GLY A 305 -11.91 -14.75 9.73
CA GLY A 305 -10.49 -15.09 9.67
C GLY A 305 -9.58 -13.85 9.70
N PHE A 306 -9.85 -12.86 8.86
CA PHE A 306 -9.06 -11.61 8.82
C PHE A 306 -9.19 -10.75 10.09
N ALA A 307 -10.37 -10.69 10.71
CA ALA A 307 -10.57 -9.92 11.93
C ALA A 307 -9.96 -10.57 13.18
N THR A 308 -9.94 -11.91 13.24
CA THR A 308 -9.60 -12.63 14.48
C THR A 308 -8.19 -13.21 14.51
N TRP A 309 -7.53 -13.44 13.36
CA TRP A 309 -6.16 -13.99 13.37
C TRP A 309 -5.14 -13.23 14.23
N PRO A 310 -5.23 -11.89 14.42
CA PRO A 310 -4.28 -11.18 15.30
C PRO A 310 -4.46 -11.55 16.78
N LEU A 311 -5.61 -12.08 17.20
CA LEU A 311 -5.82 -12.59 18.57
C LEU A 311 -4.83 -13.70 18.90
N ALA A 312 -4.44 -14.53 17.93
CA ALA A 312 -3.43 -15.57 18.14
C ALA A 312 -2.07 -14.98 18.54
N LEU A 313 -1.72 -13.79 18.04
CA LEU A 313 -0.52 -13.07 18.47
C LEU A 313 -0.69 -12.51 19.88
N ALA A 314 -1.87 -11.98 20.20
CA ALA A 314 -2.15 -11.38 21.50
C ALA A 314 -2.25 -12.40 22.65
N ALA A 315 -2.65 -13.63 22.33
CA ALA A 315 -2.85 -14.74 23.27
C ALA A 315 -1.54 -15.43 23.67
N VAL A 316 -0.45 -15.26 22.90
CA VAL A 316 0.83 -15.91 23.19
C VAL A 316 1.65 -15.08 24.19
N PRO A 317 2.04 -15.66 25.36
CA PRO A 317 2.78 -14.93 26.39
C PRO A 317 4.14 -14.39 25.95
N THR A 318 4.78 -15.05 24.97
CA THR A 318 6.10 -14.64 24.43
C THR A 318 6.01 -13.50 23.41
N THR A 319 4.80 -13.06 23.06
CA THR A 319 4.59 -11.89 22.21
C THR A 319 4.95 -10.63 22.99
N GLY A 320 5.87 -9.83 22.44
CA GLY A 320 6.30 -8.59 23.07
C GLY A 320 5.13 -7.61 23.26
N PRO A 321 5.15 -6.77 24.31
CA PRO A 321 3.99 -5.98 24.74
C PRO A 321 3.47 -5.03 23.66
N VAL A 322 4.35 -4.47 22.83
CA VAL A 322 3.96 -3.58 21.71
C VAL A 322 3.17 -4.35 20.65
N LEU A 323 3.65 -5.51 20.22
CA LEU A 323 2.96 -6.32 19.20
C LEU A 323 1.65 -6.88 19.74
N ARG A 324 1.60 -7.24 21.03
CA ARG A 324 0.39 -7.69 21.72
C ARG A 324 -0.68 -6.60 21.73
N ARG A 325 -0.37 -5.40 22.25
CA ARG A 325 -1.30 -4.26 22.27
C ARG A 325 -1.73 -3.85 20.87
N GLY A 326 -0.79 -3.81 19.93
CA GLY A 326 -1.10 -3.51 18.53
C GLY A 326 -2.02 -4.55 17.90
N SER A 327 -1.85 -5.84 18.21
CA SER A 327 -2.75 -6.90 17.69
C SER A 327 -4.15 -6.79 18.28
N LEU A 328 -4.27 -6.45 19.58
CA LEU A 328 -5.57 -6.19 20.22
C LEU A 328 -6.26 -4.97 19.60
N LEU A 329 -5.51 -3.88 19.37
CA LEU A 329 -6.02 -2.69 18.70
C LEU A 329 -6.46 -3.02 17.26
N ALA A 330 -5.67 -3.81 16.53
CA ALA A 330 -6.03 -4.24 15.18
C ALA A 330 -7.35 -5.02 15.16
N VAL A 331 -7.55 -5.95 16.11
CA VAL A 331 -8.80 -6.70 16.25
C VAL A 331 -9.96 -5.76 16.58
N ALA A 332 -9.79 -4.82 17.51
CA ALA A 332 -10.82 -3.86 17.86
C ALA A 332 -11.21 -2.98 16.66
N VAL A 333 -10.23 -2.44 15.94
CA VAL A 333 -10.46 -1.62 14.73
C VAL A 333 -11.14 -2.45 13.64
N MET A 334 -10.64 -3.63 13.31
CA MET A 334 -11.22 -4.51 12.29
C MET A 334 -12.64 -4.95 12.68
N GLY A 335 -12.88 -5.25 13.95
CA GLY A 335 -14.20 -5.62 14.48
C GLY A 335 -15.20 -4.47 14.39
N THR A 336 -14.80 -3.25 14.77
CA THR A 336 -15.66 -2.05 14.63
C THR A 336 -15.97 -1.74 13.16
N LEU A 337 -14.97 -1.80 12.28
CA LEU A 337 -15.18 -1.59 10.84
C LEU A 337 -16.07 -2.67 10.22
N LEU A 338 -15.86 -3.94 10.61
CA LEU A 338 -16.71 -5.05 10.19
C LEU A 338 -18.15 -4.87 10.69
N ALA A 339 -18.35 -4.45 11.94
CA ALA A 339 -19.67 -4.15 12.48
C ALA A 339 -20.35 -3.01 11.71
N TRP A 340 -19.62 -1.94 11.39
CA TRP A 340 -20.13 -0.85 10.55
C TRP A 340 -20.55 -1.36 9.16
N PHE A 341 -19.69 -2.14 8.49
CA PHE A 341 -20.02 -2.77 7.21
C PHE A 341 -21.26 -3.67 7.31
N THR A 342 -21.37 -4.50 8.35
CA THR A 342 -22.54 -5.36 8.57
C THR A 342 -23.82 -4.55 8.78
N VAL A 343 -23.77 -3.45 9.53
CA VAL A 343 -24.92 -2.55 9.69
C VAL A 343 -25.32 -1.97 8.33
N GLN A 344 -24.38 -1.49 7.53
CA GLN A 344 -24.67 -0.97 6.19
C GLN A 344 -25.28 -2.04 5.27
N LEU A 345 -24.78 -3.28 5.33
CA LEU A 345 -25.29 -4.40 4.57
C LEU A 345 -26.74 -4.76 4.94
N VAL A 346 -27.02 -4.90 6.25
CA VAL A 346 -28.33 -5.38 6.74
C VAL A 346 -29.38 -4.29 6.69
N ALA A 347 -29.01 -3.02 6.91
CA ALA A 347 -29.93 -1.89 6.89
C ALA A 347 -30.11 -1.25 5.49
N GLY A 348 -29.43 -1.76 4.45
CA GLY A 348 -29.48 -1.17 3.11
C GLY A 348 -28.92 0.25 3.04
N GLY A 349 -27.86 0.53 3.81
CA GLY A 349 -27.33 1.87 3.97
C GLY A 349 -26.53 2.38 2.76
N THR A 350 -26.57 3.69 2.51
CA THR A 350 -25.94 4.34 1.34
C THR A 350 -24.41 4.24 1.30
N TRP A 351 -23.75 3.96 2.43
CA TRP A 351 -22.29 3.78 2.54
C TRP A 351 -21.84 2.32 2.47
N TYR A 352 -22.67 1.42 1.94
CA TYR A 352 -22.37 -0.01 1.88
C TYR A 352 -21.06 -0.32 1.13
N GLY A 353 -20.85 0.28 -0.04
CA GLY A 353 -19.61 0.15 -0.81
C GLY A 353 -18.40 0.72 -0.08
N VAL A 354 -18.53 1.92 0.50
CA VAL A 354 -17.43 2.59 1.25
C VAL A 354 -17.00 1.78 2.46
N SER A 355 -17.96 1.37 3.29
CA SER A 355 -17.69 0.61 4.52
C SER A 355 -16.96 -0.71 4.23
N GLN A 356 -17.33 -1.41 3.16
CA GLN A 356 -16.62 -2.61 2.74
C GLN A 356 -15.17 -2.33 2.34
N ARG A 357 -14.94 -1.30 1.52
CA ARG A 357 -13.60 -0.94 1.01
C ARG A 357 -12.66 -0.53 2.14
N VAL A 358 -13.15 0.28 3.07
CA VAL A 358 -12.39 0.68 4.27
C VAL A 358 -12.04 -0.53 5.12
N THR A 359 -12.99 -1.47 5.28
CA THR A 359 -12.76 -2.72 6.02
C THR A 359 -11.68 -3.57 5.37
N VAL A 360 -11.73 -3.80 4.04
CA VAL A 360 -10.69 -4.54 3.30
C VAL A 360 -9.33 -3.87 3.44
N ALA A 361 -9.26 -2.55 3.22
CA ALA A 361 -8.02 -1.80 3.31
C ALA A 361 -7.39 -1.94 4.70
N ALA A 362 -8.19 -1.81 5.77
CA ALA A 362 -7.72 -1.97 7.14
C ALA A 362 -7.22 -3.40 7.43
N MET A 363 -7.94 -4.41 6.97
CA MET A 363 -7.57 -5.82 7.15
C MET A 363 -6.24 -6.17 6.48
N GLY A 364 -5.89 -5.52 5.38
CA GLY A 364 -4.60 -5.72 4.72
C GLY A 364 -3.39 -5.17 5.47
N ILE A 365 -3.56 -4.21 6.39
CA ILE A 365 -2.46 -3.53 7.09
C ILE A 365 -1.75 -4.47 8.06
N TRP A 366 -2.49 -5.23 8.87
CA TRP A 366 -1.87 -6.02 9.94
C TRP A 366 -0.97 -7.16 9.44
N PRO A 367 -1.32 -7.92 8.37
CA PRO A 367 -0.40 -8.90 7.78
C PRO A 367 0.93 -8.29 7.35
N LEU A 368 0.90 -7.09 6.74
CA LEU A 368 2.11 -6.35 6.37
C LEU A 368 2.93 -5.93 7.60
N VAL A 369 2.28 -5.40 8.64
CA VAL A 369 2.93 -5.04 9.92
C VAL A 369 3.63 -6.26 10.52
N VAL A 370 2.98 -7.41 10.55
CA VAL A 370 3.53 -8.65 11.13
C VAL A 370 4.64 -9.24 10.27
N ALA A 371 4.56 -9.14 8.94
CA ALA A 371 5.65 -9.51 8.04
C ALA A 371 6.90 -8.64 8.27
N VAL A 372 6.72 -7.32 8.36
CA VAL A 372 7.79 -6.35 8.67
C VAL A 372 8.38 -6.59 10.07
N HIS A 373 7.54 -6.87 11.06
CA HIS A 373 7.99 -7.20 12.42
C HIS A 373 8.81 -8.50 12.47
N GLY A 374 8.35 -9.55 11.80
CA GLY A 374 9.07 -10.82 11.71
C GLY A 374 10.41 -10.69 11.00
N ALA A 375 10.45 -9.89 9.93
CA ALA A 375 11.66 -9.56 9.22
C ALA A 375 12.68 -8.83 10.12
N ASP A 376 12.24 -7.88 10.94
CA ASP A 376 13.10 -7.19 11.91
C ASP A 376 13.67 -8.12 12.98
N ARG A 377 12.83 -9.02 13.54
CA ARG A 377 13.29 -9.96 14.58
C ARG A 377 14.41 -10.86 14.06
N ARG A 378 14.27 -11.41 12.85
CA ARG A 378 15.28 -12.30 12.26
C ARG A 378 16.61 -11.60 12.01
N ALA A 379 16.58 -10.33 11.64
CA ALA A 379 17.80 -9.54 11.45
C ALA A 379 18.56 -9.24 12.76
N ARG A 380 17.90 -9.33 13.92
CA ARG A 380 18.51 -9.06 15.24
C ARG A 380 19.10 -10.29 15.92
N VAL A 381 18.72 -11.50 15.51
CA VAL A 381 19.30 -12.74 16.03
C VAL A 381 20.58 -13.00 15.24
N PRO A 382 21.78 -12.89 15.83
CA PRO A 382 23.00 -13.29 15.16
C PRO A 382 22.86 -14.75 14.79
N SER A 383 23.12 -15.11 13.53
CA SER A 383 23.40 -16.51 13.21
C SER A 383 24.56 -16.91 14.11
N VAL A 384 24.32 -17.78 15.08
CA VAL A 384 25.39 -18.50 15.76
C VAL A 384 26.05 -19.29 14.65
N ALA A 385 27.10 -18.72 14.07
CA ALA A 385 28.03 -19.47 13.26
C ALA A 385 28.61 -20.48 14.24
N VAL A 386 28.16 -21.74 14.11
CA VAL A 386 28.84 -22.85 14.76
C VAL A 386 30.26 -22.78 14.22
N ASP A 387 31.20 -22.37 15.08
CA ASP A 387 32.61 -22.36 14.74
C ASP A 387 32.96 -23.82 14.39
N PRO A 388 33.38 -24.11 13.15
CA PRO A 388 33.76 -25.47 12.75
C PRO A 388 34.82 -26.08 13.68
N ARG A 389 35.60 -25.23 14.39
CA ARG A 389 36.61 -25.67 15.36
C ARG A 389 36.02 -26.23 16.65
N THR A 390 34.81 -25.81 17.04
CA THR A 390 34.14 -26.33 18.25
C THR A 390 33.46 -27.68 18.01
N ALA A 391 33.00 -27.96 16.78
CA ALA A 391 32.46 -29.27 16.39
C ALA A 391 33.54 -30.36 16.35
N ALA A 392 34.80 -30.00 16.06
CA ALA A 392 35.92 -30.94 16.06
C ALA A 392 36.43 -31.32 17.46
N LEU A 393 36.14 -30.50 18.49
CA LEU A 393 36.58 -30.74 19.87
C LEU A 393 35.59 -31.57 20.70
N SER A 394 34.33 -31.70 20.26
CA SER A 394 33.34 -32.59 20.87
C SER A 394 33.35 -34.02 20.32
N ALA A 395 34.20 -34.30 19.33
CA ALA A 395 34.36 -35.62 18.69
C ALA A 395 35.67 -36.33 19.12
N ARG A 396 36.32 -35.85 20.17
CA ARG A 396 37.40 -36.51 20.90
C ARG A 396 36.99 -36.63 22.36
#